data_AF-A0A3M5WZP9-F1
#
_entry.id   AF-A0A3M5WZP9-F1
#
_cell.length_a   1.000
_cell.length_b   1.000
_cell.length_c   1.000
_cell.angle_alpha   90.00
_cell.angle_beta   90.00
_cell.angle_gamma   90.00
#
_symmetry.space_group_name_H-M   'P 1'
#
loop_
_entity.id
_entity.type
_entity.pdbx_description
1 polymer ?
#
loop_
_entity_poly.entity_id
_entity_poly.type
_entity_poly.pdbx_seq_one_letter_code
_entity_poly.pdbx_strand_id
1 'polypeptide(L)'
;MIHIDIDPASISKTIKADVPIVGPVESVLTEMVATLKEIGETPDKASVAAWWKQIDEWRGTGDLFPYNRGDGTVIKPQAVIETLCEVTKGDAYVTSDVGQHQMFAAQYYRFNKPNRWINSGGLGTMGFGFPAAMGVKLNFPDAHVACVTGEGSIQMNIQELSTCLQYGLPVKIILLNNGVLGMVRQWQDMSYGARHSHSYMESLPDFVKLVEAYGHVGMRVTDLKDLKPKMEEAFAMTDRLVFMDIQVDVTEHVYPMQIKDGSMRDMWLSKTERT
;
A
#
# COMPACT_ATOMS: atom_id res chain seq x y z
N MET A 1 -25.32 -2.74 15.19
CA MET A 1 -24.09 -1.99 14.82
C MET A 1 -23.91 -0.83 15.79
N ILE A 2 -22.72 -0.75 16.41
CA ILE A 2 -22.31 0.35 17.29
C ILE A 2 -21.39 1.26 16.48
N HIS A 3 -21.71 2.55 16.36
CA HIS A 3 -20.93 3.52 15.58
C HIS A 3 -20.39 4.60 16.52
N ILE A 4 -19.06 4.68 16.63
CA ILE A 4 -18.36 5.74 17.37
C ILE A 4 -17.70 6.66 16.34
N ASP A 5 -18.11 7.92 16.30
CA ASP A 5 -17.49 8.93 15.44
C ASP A 5 -17.42 10.28 16.17
N ILE A 6 -16.37 11.05 15.91
CA ILE A 6 -16.23 12.39 16.47
C ILE A 6 -17.13 13.41 15.74
N ASP A 7 -17.44 13.14 14.46
CA ASP A 7 -18.31 13.97 13.64
C ASP A 7 -19.74 13.41 13.65
N PRO A 8 -20.72 14.13 14.24
CA PRO A 8 -22.11 13.70 14.25
C PRO A 8 -22.71 13.53 12.84
N ALA A 9 -22.17 14.21 11.82
CA ALA A 9 -22.65 14.09 10.44
C ALA A 9 -22.24 12.77 9.76
N SER A 10 -21.25 12.06 10.30
CA SER A 10 -20.84 10.73 9.82
C SER A 10 -21.74 9.61 10.36
N ILE A 11 -22.35 9.82 11.53
CA ILE A 11 -23.24 8.86 12.15
C ILE A 11 -24.47 8.61 11.28
N SER A 12 -24.72 7.34 10.96
CA SER A 12 -25.83 6.90 10.12
C SER A 12 -25.90 7.51 8.72
N LYS A 13 -24.80 8.12 8.23
CA LYS A 13 -24.72 8.72 6.89
C LYS A 13 -24.92 7.69 5.77
N THR A 14 -24.31 6.50 5.93
CA THR A 14 -24.37 5.41 4.94
C THR A 14 -25.13 4.20 5.46
N ILE A 15 -24.87 3.80 6.70
CA ILE A 15 -25.49 2.63 7.35
C ILE A 15 -26.06 3.08 8.70
N LYS A 16 -27.34 2.77 8.95
CA LYS A 16 -28.02 3.12 10.21
C LYS A 16 -27.32 2.46 11.41
N ALA A 17 -26.94 3.27 12.39
CA ALA A 17 -26.42 2.80 13.67
C ALA A 17 -27.56 2.43 14.62
N ASP A 18 -27.42 1.30 15.33
CA ASP A 18 -28.35 0.92 16.42
C ASP A 18 -27.97 1.65 17.71
N VAL A 19 -26.67 1.83 17.93
CA VAL A 19 -26.09 2.57 19.07
C VAL A 19 -25.12 3.61 18.52
N PRO A 20 -25.57 4.86 18.29
CA PRO A 20 -24.70 5.96 17.89
C PRO A 20 -24.01 6.59 19.12
N ILE A 21 -22.70 6.77 19.05
CA ILE A 21 -21.91 7.44 20.08
C ILE A 21 -21.09 8.54 19.41
N VAL A 22 -21.31 9.79 19.83
CA VAL A 22 -20.57 10.94 19.29
C VAL A 22 -19.46 11.32 20.27
N GLY A 23 -18.21 11.23 19.83
CA GLY A 23 -17.06 11.63 20.64
C GLY A 23 -15.73 11.06 20.14
N PRO A 24 -14.59 11.52 20.71
CA PRO A 24 -13.27 10.99 20.39
C PRO A 24 -13.19 9.50 20.72
N VAL A 25 -12.78 8.67 19.75
CA VAL A 25 -12.78 7.20 19.89
C VAL A 25 -11.93 6.71 21.07
N GLU A 26 -10.81 7.38 21.38
CA GLU A 26 -9.93 7.00 22.49
C GLU A 26 -10.63 7.14 23.86
N SER A 27 -11.28 8.27 24.11
CA SER A 27 -12.03 8.52 25.35
C SER A 27 -13.19 7.55 25.50
N VAL A 28 -13.98 7.36 24.43
CA VAL A 28 -15.13 6.45 24.40
C VAL A 28 -14.69 5.01 24.71
N LEU A 29 -13.65 4.50 24.03
CA LEU A 29 -13.17 3.14 24.27
C LEU A 29 -12.58 2.96 25.67
N THR A 30 -11.92 3.98 26.22
CA THR A 30 -11.39 3.95 27.60
C THR A 30 -12.51 3.74 28.62
N GLU A 31 -13.60 4.51 28.51
CA GLU A 31 -14.77 4.38 29.38
C GLU A 31 -15.51 3.06 29.19
N MET A 32 -15.67 2.61 27.95
CA MET A 32 -16.29 1.31 27.65
C MET A 32 -15.50 0.16 28.29
N VAL A 33 -14.16 0.16 28.17
CA VAL A 33 -13.30 -0.86 28.78
C VAL A 33 -13.34 -0.80 30.31
N ALA A 34 -13.37 0.38 30.91
CA ALA A 34 -13.53 0.54 32.37
C ALA A 34 -14.86 -0.05 32.84
N THR A 35 -15.96 0.31 32.16
CA THR A 35 -17.31 -0.22 32.44
C THR A 35 -17.36 -1.74 32.32
N LEU A 36 -16.77 -2.32 31.28
CA LEU A 36 -16.71 -3.78 31.11
C LEU A 36 -15.96 -4.47 32.26
N LYS A 37 -14.88 -3.87 32.78
CA LYS A 37 -14.15 -4.41 33.94
C LYS A 37 -14.97 -4.36 35.21
N GLU A 38 -15.75 -3.30 35.42
CA GLU A 38 -16.63 -3.15 36.59
C GLU A 38 -17.79 -4.14 36.58
N ILE A 39 -18.39 -4.38 35.41
CA ILE A 39 -19.45 -5.38 35.23
C ILE A 39 -18.92 -6.78 35.57
N GLY A 40 -17.64 -7.07 35.27
CA GLY A 40 -17.00 -8.34 35.62
C GLY A 40 -17.50 -9.54 34.82
N GLU A 41 -18.36 -9.32 33.83
CA GLU A 41 -18.83 -10.36 32.92
C GLU A 41 -17.78 -10.66 31.85
N THR A 42 -17.60 -11.95 31.55
CA THR A 42 -16.75 -12.40 30.46
C THR A 42 -17.62 -12.98 29.34
N PRO A 43 -17.26 -12.79 28.06
CA PRO A 43 -17.95 -13.45 26.96
C PRO A 43 -17.99 -14.97 27.13
N ASP A 44 -19.05 -15.61 26.64
CA ASP A 44 -19.14 -17.06 26.61
C ASP A 44 -17.96 -17.67 25.84
N LYS A 45 -17.14 -18.46 26.55
CA LYS A 45 -15.89 -19.01 26.00
C LYS A 45 -16.14 -19.95 24.82
N ALA A 46 -17.25 -20.69 24.83
CA ALA A 46 -17.59 -21.60 23.75
C ALA A 46 -17.93 -20.83 22.46
N SER A 47 -18.73 -19.77 22.56
CA SER A 47 -19.08 -18.88 21.44
C SER A 47 -17.85 -18.19 20.85
N VAL A 48 -16.96 -17.65 21.70
CA VAL A 48 -15.71 -17.01 21.24
C VAL A 48 -14.80 -18.03 20.55
N ALA A 49 -14.67 -19.25 21.08
CA ALA A 49 -13.86 -20.30 20.46
C ALA A 49 -14.43 -20.74 19.10
N ALA A 50 -15.75 -20.88 18.98
CA ALA A 50 -16.41 -21.20 17.72
C ALA A 50 -16.20 -20.10 16.67
N TRP A 51 -16.26 -18.83 17.09
CA TRP A 51 -16.00 -17.69 16.21
C TRP A 51 -14.56 -17.66 15.69
N TRP A 52 -13.57 -17.85 16.58
CA TRP A 52 -12.17 -17.93 16.18
C TRP A 52 -11.88 -19.09 15.25
N LYS A 53 -12.47 -20.27 15.52
CA LYS A 53 -12.37 -21.43 14.62
C LYS A 53 -12.82 -21.07 13.20
N GLN A 54 -13.96 -20.40 13.06
CA GLN A 54 -14.47 -19.98 11.74
C GLN A 54 -13.53 -18.97 11.04
N ILE A 55 -12.98 -18.02 11.79
CA ILE A 55 -12.01 -17.05 11.26
C ILE A 55 -10.74 -17.75 10.78
N ASP A 56 -10.23 -18.71 11.55
CA ASP A 56 -9.01 -19.44 11.20
C ASP A 56 -9.23 -20.38 10.01
N GLU A 57 -10.43 -20.95 9.87
CA GLU A 57 -10.84 -21.64 8.63
C GLU A 57 -10.80 -20.71 7.41
N TRP A 58 -11.25 -19.45 7.53
CA TRP A 58 -11.18 -18.48 6.43
C TRP A 58 -9.76 -17.98 6.15
N ARG A 59 -8.91 -17.84 7.18
CA ARG A 59 -7.48 -17.50 6.99
C ARG A 59 -6.71 -18.62 6.30
N GLY A 60 -7.21 -19.86 6.39
CA GLY A 60 -6.63 -21.02 5.71
C GLY A 60 -5.17 -21.24 6.08
N THR A 61 -4.31 -21.36 5.07
CA THR A 61 -2.88 -21.71 5.22
C THR A 61 -1.99 -20.54 5.69
N GLY A 62 -2.56 -19.35 5.94
CA GLY A 62 -1.84 -18.20 6.51
C GLY A 62 -1.34 -17.17 5.51
N ASP A 63 -1.45 -17.43 4.20
CA ASP A 63 -1.20 -16.44 3.15
C ASP A 63 -2.46 -15.61 2.93
N LEU A 64 -2.52 -14.40 3.49
CA LEU A 64 -3.70 -13.52 3.42
C LEU A 64 -4.06 -13.11 1.98
N PHE A 65 -3.04 -13.00 1.11
CA PHE A 65 -3.19 -12.60 -0.29
C PHE A 65 -2.28 -13.48 -1.16
N PRO A 66 -2.70 -14.71 -1.49
CA PRO A 66 -1.89 -15.60 -2.32
C PRO A 66 -1.80 -15.04 -3.74
N TYR A 67 -0.62 -15.14 -4.35
CA TYR A 67 -0.37 -14.77 -5.74
C TYR A 67 0.60 -15.76 -6.38
N ASN A 68 0.59 -15.85 -7.72
CA ASN A 68 1.53 -16.70 -8.43
C ASN A 68 2.92 -16.08 -8.42
N ARG A 69 3.85 -16.67 -7.66
CA ARG A 69 5.25 -16.21 -7.58
C ARG A 69 6.04 -16.42 -8.89
N GLY A 70 5.54 -17.23 -9.81
CA GLY A 70 6.18 -17.54 -11.08
C GLY A 70 7.45 -18.38 -10.93
N ASP A 71 8.27 -18.42 -11.98
CA ASP A 71 9.57 -19.10 -12.03
C ASP A 71 10.76 -18.16 -11.73
N GLY A 72 10.47 -16.90 -11.39
CA GLY A 72 11.48 -15.87 -11.08
C GLY A 72 12.02 -15.13 -12.30
N THR A 73 11.53 -15.40 -13.52
CA THR A 73 11.93 -14.69 -14.74
C THR A 73 11.48 -13.23 -14.78
N VAL A 74 10.35 -12.92 -14.16
CA VAL A 74 9.80 -11.57 -14.04
C VAL A 74 9.50 -11.27 -12.58
N ILE A 75 9.86 -10.08 -12.11
CA ILE A 75 9.61 -9.67 -10.73
C ILE A 75 8.12 -9.42 -10.54
N LYS A 76 7.54 -10.05 -9.53
CA LYS A 76 6.16 -9.79 -9.11
C LYS A 76 6.09 -8.54 -8.23
N PRO A 77 5.18 -7.59 -8.49
CA PRO A 77 5.07 -6.38 -7.69
C PRO A 77 4.80 -6.66 -6.21
N GLN A 78 4.06 -7.73 -5.89
CA GLN A 78 3.84 -8.22 -4.54
C GLN A 78 5.17 -8.57 -3.84
N ALA A 79 6.07 -9.26 -4.54
CA ALA A 79 7.39 -9.65 -4.00
C ALA A 79 8.27 -8.44 -3.67
N VAL A 80 8.14 -7.34 -4.43
CA VAL A 80 8.82 -6.08 -4.13
C VAL A 80 8.38 -5.52 -2.78
N ILE A 81 7.08 -5.53 -2.50
CA ILE A 81 6.54 -5.03 -1.24
C ILE A 81 6.86 -5.96 -0.07
N GLU A 82 6.81 -7.29 -0.27
CA GLU A 82 7.25 -8.25 0.74
C GLU A 82 8.73 -8.04 1.10
N THR A 83 9.59 -7.84 0.10
CA THR A 83 11.02 -7.55 0.31
C THR A 83 11.20 -6.22 1.04
N LEU A 84 10.40 -5.20 0.68
CA LEU A 84 10.41 -3.91 1.37
C LEU A 84 10.04 -4.07 2.84
N CYS A 85 8.99 -4.83 3.15
CA CYS A 85 8.62 -5.17 4.53
C CYS A 85 9.76 -5.90 5.25
N GLU A 86 10.39 -6.88 4.62
CA GLU A 86 11.48 -7.66 5.21
C GLU A 86 12.69 -6.78 5.55
N VAL A 87 13.21 -6.02 4.58
CA VAL A 87 14.40 -5.17 4.74
C VAL A 87 14.17 -4.09 5.80
N THR A 88 12.97 -3.53 5.85
CA THR A 88 12.60 -2.49 6.82
C THR A 88 12.03 -3.04 8.13
N LYS A 89 11.90 -4.38 8.25
CA LYS A 89 11.30 -5.07 9.39
C LYS A 89 9.88 -4.58 9.73
N GLY A 90 9.13 -4.11 8.72
CA GLY A 90 7.79 -3.53 8.86
C GLY A 90 7.73 -2.19 9.60
N ASP A 91 8.87 -1.56 9.87
CA ASP A 91 8.97 -0.36 10.73
C ASP A 91 9.03 0.98 9.97
N ALA A 92 9.23 0.96 8.65
CA ALA A 92 9.34 2.18 7.86
C ALA A 92 7.99 2.90 7.73
N TYR A 93 8.07 4.22 7.58
CA TYR A 93 6.94 4.98 7.06
C TYR A 93 6.84 4.71 5.56
N VAL A 94 5.69 4.23 5.12
CA VAL A 94 5.41 4.00 3.71
C VAL A 94 4.39 5.02 3.25
N THR A 95 4.81 5.84 2.31
CA THR A 95 3.89 6.64 1.52
C THR A 95 3.59 5.93 0.23
N SER A 96 2.44 6.21 -0.37
CA SER A 96 2.15 5.71 -1.70
C SER A 96 1.37 6.69 -2.54
N ASP A 97 1.71 6.68 -3.82
CA ASP A 97 0.88 7.23 -4.88
C ASP A 97 -0.39 6.39 -5.10
N VAL A 98 -1.03 6.51 -6.27
CA VAL A 98 -2.35 5.94 -6.53
C VAL A 98 -2.32 5.01 -7.73
N GLY A 99 -2.84 3.80 -7.56
CA GLY A 99 -2.89 2.77 -8.60
C GLY A 99 -2.77 1.34 -8.03
N GLN A 100 -2.28 0.40 -8.83
CA GLN A 100 -2.09 -0.97 -8.36
C GLN A 100 -1.00 -1.07 -7.28
N HIS A 101 0.11 -0.33 -7.44
CA HIS A 101 1.20 -0.27 -6.47
C HIS A 101 0.72 0.15 -5.07
N GLN A 102 -0.27 1.04 -4.99
CA GLN A 102 -0.92 1.45 -3.74
C GLN A 102 -1.60 0.28 -3.04
N MET A 103 -2.34 -0.53 -3.80
CA MET A 103 -3.05 -1.68 -3.27
C MET A 103 -2.07 -2.77 -2.85
N PHE A 104 -1.02 -3.02 -3.64
CA PHE A 104 0.04 -3.97 -3.28
C PHE A 104 0.78 -3.51 -2.00
N ALA A 105 1.10 -2.22 -1.87
CA ALA A 105 1.68 -1.70 -0.64
C ALA A 105 0.76 -1.94 0.58
N ALA A 106 -0.52 -1.65 0.44
CA ALA A 106 -1.52 -1.86 1.49
C ALA A 106 -1.67 -3.35 1.89
N GLN A 107 -1.63 -4.26 0.92
CA GLN A 107 -1.81 -5.69 1.13
C GLN A 107 -0.58 -6.39 1.70
N TYR A 108 0.62 -6.07 1.20
CA TYR A 108 1.82 -6.90 1.41
C TYR A 108 2.85 -6.30 2.39
N TYR A 109 2.79 -5.00 2.75
CA TYR A 109 3.80 -4.39 3.62
C TYR A 109 3.64 -4.74 5.12
N ARG A 110 2.47 -5.23 5.56
CA ARG A 110 2.20 -5.68 6.94
C ARG A 110 2.54 -4.65 8.03
N PHE A 111 1.88 -3.49 7.98
CA PHE A 111 2.05 -2.39 8.93
C PHE A 111 1.85 -2.82 10.39
N ASN A 112 2.84 -2.54 11.25
CA ASN A 112 2.85 -2.97 12.65
C ASN A 112 2.52 -1.84 13.65
N LYS A 113 2.43 -0.58 13.18
CA LYS A 113 2.25 0.63 14.00
C LYS A 113 1.29 1.61 13.31
N PRO A 114 0.54 2.42 14.09
CA PRO A 114 -0.26 3.50 13.53
C PRO A 114 0.63 4.51 12.81
N ASN A 115 0.03 5.29 11.90
CA ASN A 115 0.71 6.36 11.17
C ASN A 115 1.93 5.89 10.35
N ARG A 116 1.96 4.62 9.93
CA ARG A 116 2.98 4.06 9.02
C ARG A 116 2.54 3.97 7.57
N TRP A 117 1.25 4.10 7.31
CA TRP A 117 0.68 4.13 5.96
C TRP A 117 0.14 5.53 5.68
N ILE A 118 0.78 6.25 4.74
CA ILE A 118 0.41 7.61 4.37
C ILE A 118 0.02 7.62 2.89
N ASN A 119 -1.27 7.79 2.63
CA ASN A 119 -1.80 7.66 1.28
C ASN A 119 -3.05 8.51 1.05
N SER A 120 -3.24 8.97 -0.19
CA SER A 120 -4.44 9.65 -0.62
C SER A 120 -5.57 8.65 -0.91
N GLY A 121 -6.34 8.29 0.11
CA GLY A 121 -7.48 7.36 -0.02
C GLY A 121 -8.71 7.97 -0.68
N GLY A 122 -9.32 8.98 -0.05
CA GLY A 122 -10.63 9.50 -0.48
C GLY A 122 -10.64 10.17 -1.87
N LEU A 123 -9.69 11.06 -2.14
CA LEU A 123 -9.59 11.75 -3.44
C LEU A 123 -8.80 10.95 -4.49
N GLY A 124 -7.89 10.06 -4.07
CA GLY A 124 -7.08 9.28 -5.00
C GLY A 124 -6.13 10.11 -5.87
N THR A 125 -5.41 11.09 -5.29
CA THR A 125 -4.49 11.96 -6.03
C THR A 125 -3.16 11.28 -6.36
N MET A 126 -2.90 11.04 -7.65
CA MET A 126 -1.58 10.65 -8.15
C MET A 126 -0.56 11.80 -7.96
N GLY A 127 0.69 11.46 -7.66
CA GLY A 127 1.76 12.43 -7.34
C GLY A 127 1.81 12.85 -5.86
N PHE A 128 0.92 12.30 -5.01
CA PHE A 128 0.88 12.56 -3.57
C PHE A 128 2.03 11.91 -2.80
N GLY A 129 2.43 10.69 -3.18
CA GLY A 129 3.30 9.82 -2.40
C GLY A 129 4.67 10.44 -2.13
N PHE A 130 5.30 11.01 -3.16
CA PHE A 130 6.64 11.56 -3.05
C PHE A 130 6.72 12.83 -2.16
N PRO A 131 5.90 13.88 -2.37
CA PRO A 131 5.84 15.01 -1.45
C PRO A 131 5.46 14.62 -0.01
N ALA A 132 4.55 13.65 0.17
CA ALA A 132 4.21 13.14 1.50
C ALA A 132 5.43 12.50 2.19
N ALA A 133 6.23 11.73 1.45
CA ALA A 133 7.45 11.11 1.98
C ALA A 133 8.48 12.15 2.43
N MET A 134 8.61 13.25 1.70
CA MET A 134 9.47 14.36 2.09
C MET A 134 9.03 14.97 3.43
N GLY A 135 7.73 15.22 3.59
CA GLY A 135 7.17 15.74 4.84
C GLY A 135 7.42 14.80 6.02
N VAL A 136 7.27 13.49 5.83
CA VAL A 136 7.61 12.49 6.86
C VAL A 136 9.10 12.51 7.16
N LYS A 137 9.97 12.49 6.15
CA LYS A 137 11.42 12.43 6.34
C LYS A 137 11.97 13.68 7.02
N LEU A 138 11.38 14.84 6.75
CA LEU A 138 11.70 16.10 7.42
C LEU A 138 11.36 16.05 8.93
N ASN A 139 10.22 15.45 9.29
CA ASN A 139 9.78 15.36 10.69
C ASN A 139 10.41 14.18 11.46
N PHE A 140 10.82 13.13 10.75
CA PHE A 140 11.46 11.94 11.31
C PHE A 140 12.79 11.64 10.58
N PRO A 141 13.85 12.45 10.80
CA PRO A 141 15.10 12.35 10.05
C PRO A 141 15.79 10.98 10.16
N ASP A 142 15.67 10.29 11.29
CA ASP A 142 16.32 9.00 11.52
C ASP A 142 15.47 7.80 11.05
N ALA A 143 14.20 8.02 10.71
CA ALA A 143 13.32 6.93 10.30
C ALA A 143 13.56 6.53 8.84
N HIS A 144 13.39 5.25 8.55
CA HIS A 144 13.24 4.79 7.17
C HIS A 144 11.91 5.30 6.60
N VAL A 145 11.97 5.92 5.42
CA VAL A 145 10.81 6.44 4.71
C VAL A 145 10.88 5.96 3.26
N ALA A 146 9.87 5.20 2.84
CA ALA A 146 9.73 4.64 1.51
C ALA A 146 8.52 5.24 0.81
N CYS A 147 8.70 5.73 -0.42
CA CYS A 147 7.60 6.08 -1.31
C CYS A 147 7.40 4.94 -2.31
N VAL A 148 6.28 4.23 -2.21
CA VAL A 148 5.89 3.21 -3.17
C VAL A 148 5.05 3.85 -4.27
N THR A 149 5.56 3.86 -5.49
CA THR A 149 4.96 4.58 -6.62
C THR A 149 4.94 3.74 -7.89
N GLY A 150 4.11 4.15 -8.84
CA GLY A 150 4.18 3.76 -10.25
C GLY A 150 4.72 4.90 -11.12
N GLU A 151 5.11 4.58 -12.35
CA GLU A 151 5.82 5.48 -13.26
C GLU A 151 4.95 6.65 -13.74
N GLY A 152 3.64 6.45 -13.85
CA GLY A 152 2.70 7.53 -14.15
C GLY A 152 2.54 8.52 -13.01
N SER A 153 2.60 8.05 -11.76
CA SER A 153 2.41 8.92 -10.60
C SER A 153 3.66 9.70 -10.25
N ILE A 154 4.83 9.06 -10.27
CA ILE A 154 6.08 9.72 -9.87
C ILE A 154 6.39 10.90 -10.79
N GLN A 155 6.04 10.81 -12.08
CA GLN A 155 6.24 11.90 -13.03
C GLN A 155 5.41 13.15 -12.73
N MET A 156 4.31 13.04 -11.97
CA MET A 156 3.48 14.21 -11.65
C MET A 156 4.18 15.21 -10.73
N ASN A 157 5.09 14.74 -9.87
CA ASN A 157 5.85 15.57 -8.94
C ASN A 157 7.34 15.23 -8.91
N ILE A 158 7.91 14.80 -10.05
CA ILE A 158 9.30 14.36 -10.12
C ILE A 158 10.30 15.51 -9.90
N GLN A 159 9.88 16.76 -10.10
CA GLN A 159 10.69 17.95 -9.83
C GLN A 159 11.13 18.05 -8.36
N GLU A 160 10.41 17.41 -7.44
CA GLU A 160 10.75 17.42 -6.02
C GLU A 160 12.06 16.69 -5.68
N LEU A 161 12.65 15.97 -6.65
CA LEU A 161 14.03 15.50 -6.57
C LEU A 161 15.00 16.67 -6.28
N SER A 162 14.78 17.85 -6.87
CA SER A 162 15.57 19.05 -6.58
C SER A 162 15.44 19.47 -5.11
N THR A 163 14.21 19.50 -4.59
CA THR A 163 13.90 19.82 -3.20
C THR A 163 14.59 18.84 -2.24
N CYS A 164 14.55 17.54 -2.53
CA CYS A 164 15.24 16.53 -1.72
C CYS A 164 16.75 16.75 -1.66
N LEU A 165 17.39 17.19 -2.75
CA LEU A 165 18.82 17.50 -2.72
C LEU A 165 19.10 18.75 -1.88
N GLN A 166 18.31 19.81 -2.10
CA GLN A 166 18.45 21.10 -1.40
C GLN A 166 18.38 20.95 0.12
N TYR A 167 17.47 20.10 0.61
CA TYR A 167 17.23 19.91 2.04
C TYR A 167 17.83 18.63 2.61
N GLY A 168 18.58 17.86 1.80
CA GLY A 168 19.18 16.60 2.24
C GLY A 168 18.14 15.63 2.79
N LEU A 169 17.08 15.33 2.02
CA LEU A 169 16.00 14.42 2.40
C LEU A 169 16.21 13.04 1.74
N PRO A 170 16.79 12.06 2.44
CA PRO A 170 17.17 10.78 1.88
C PRO A 170 15.98 9.81 1.89
N VAL A 171 14.92 10.14 1.15
CA VAL A 171 13.75 9.28 0.93
C VAL A 171 14.14 8.10 0.02
N LYS A 172 13.47 6.95 0.18
CA LYS A 172 13.69 5.75 -0.65
C LYS A 172 12.52 5.64 -1.62
N ILE A 173 12.75 5.85 -2.92
CA ILE A 173 11.69 5.72 -3.92
C ILE A 173 11.70 4.28 -4.44
N ILE A 174 10.59 3.58 -4.24
CA ILE A 174 10.36 2.22 -4.67
C ILE A 174 9.39 2.29 -5.85
N LEU A 175 9.94 2.40 -7.06
CA LEU A 175 9.15 2.45 -8.29
C LEU A 175 8.85 1.03 -8.75
N LEU A 176 7.56 0.65 -8.75
CA LEU A 176 7.07 -0.55 -9.40
C LEU A 176 6.77 -0.21 -10.87
N ASN A 177 7.78 -0.34 -11.72
CA ASN A 177 7.73 0.07 -13.11
C ASN A 177 7.11 -1.05 -13.97
N ASN A 178 5.86 -0.85 -14.39
CA ASN A 178 5.18 -1.78 -15.30
C ASN A 178 4.86 -1.16 -16.67
N GLY A 179 5.29 0.09 -16.91
CA GLY A 179 5.17 0.78 -18.19
C GLY A 179 3.75 1.23 -18.57
N VAL A 180 2.79 1.19 -17.64
CA VAL A 180 1.37 1.47 -17.86
C VAL A 180 0.67 2.11 -16.66
N LEU A 181 -0.46 2.77 -16.90
CA LEU A 181 -1.41 3.13 -15.86
C LEU A 181 -2.17 1.86 -15.39
N GLY A 182 -1.49 1.03 -14.59
CA GLY A 182 -1.89 -0.34 -14.29
C GLY A 182 -3.31 -0.52 -13.77
N MET A 183 -3.79 0.38 -12.91
CA MET A 183 -5.17 0.30 -12.39
C MET A 183 -6.20 0.52 -13.51
N VAL A 184 -5.98 1.50 -14.38
CA VAL A 184 -6.83 1.76 -15.55
C VAL A 184 -6.76 0.58 -16.52
N ARG A 185 -5.57 0.03 -16.74
CA ARG A 185 -5.36 -1.13 -17.61
C ARG A 185 -6.10 -2.37 -17.09
N GLN A 186 -6.05 -2.66 -15.80
CA GLN A 186 -6.78 -3.79 -15.20
C GLN A 186 -8.30 -3.69 -15.47
N TRP A 187 -8.89 -2.50 -15.29
CA TRP A 187 -10.31 -2.30 -15.63
C TRP A 187 -10.58 -2.45 -17.14
N GLN A 188 -9.67 -1.99 -18.00
CA GLN A 188 -9.77 -2.17 -19.46
C GLN A 188 -9.71 -3.66 -19.86
N ASP A 189 -8.85 -4.45 -19.22
CA ASP A 189 -8.77 -5.89 -19.43
C ASP A 189 -10.08 -6.57 -19.02
N MET A 190 -10.60 -6.27 -17.81
CA MET A 190 -11.74 -6.95 -17.23
C MET A 190 -13.09 -6.57 -17.86
N SER A 191 -13.27 -5.32 -18.26
CA SER A 191 -14.60 -4.78 -18.65
C SER A 191 -14.70 -4.30 -20.09
N TYR A 192 -13.57 -4.15 -20.79
CA TYR A 192 -13.53 -3.53 -22.12
C TYR A 192 -12.80 -4.39 -23.16
N GLY A 193 -12.71 -5.70 -22.94
CA GLY A 193 -12.10 -6.65 -23.88
C GLY A 193 -10.63 -6.33 -24.18
N ALA A 194 -9.89 -5.86 -23.17
CA ALA A 194 -8.49 -5.44 -23.27
C ALA A 194 -8.22 -4.33 -24.31
N ARG A 195 -9.21 -3.45 -24.55
CA ARG A 195 -9.01 -2.23 -25.35
C ARG A 195 -8.27 -1.17 -24.55
N HIS A 196 -6.94 -1.18 -24.65
CA HIS A 196 -6.07 -0.24 -23.95
C HIS A 196 -6.14 1.17 -24.55
N SER A 197 -7.01 2.03 -23.99
CA SER A 197 -7.14 3.42 -24.41
C SER A 197 -6.27 4.32 -23.54
N HIS A 198 -5.13 4.77 -24.09
CA HIS A 198 -4.22 5.76 -23.47
C HIS A 198 -3.75 5.40 -22.04
N SER A 199 -3.71 4.11 -21.73
CA SER A 199 -3.20 3.58 -20.46
C SER A 199 -1.77 3.06 -20.57
N TYR A 200 -1.14 3.16 -21.75
CA TYR A 200 0.26 2.84 -21.98
C TYR A 200 1.15 4.08 -21.79
N MET A 201 2.43 3.86 -21.47
CA MET A 201 3.41 4.95 -21.29
C MET A 201 4.67 4.67 -22.11
N GLU A 202 4.69 5.06 -23.38
CA GLU A 202 5.88 4.95 -24.26
C GLU A 202 6.91 6.05 -24.02
N SER A 203 6.51 7.16 -23.40
CA SER A 203 7.32 8.36 -23.20
C SER A 203 8.07 8.40 -21.87
N LEU A 204 8.28 7.25 -21.22
CA LEU A 204 8.97 7.19 -19.94
C LEU A 204 10.45 7.58 -20.08
N PRO A 205 10.99 8.43 -19.18
CA PRO A 205 12.40 8.73 -19.15
C PRO A 205 13.22 7.56 -18.61
N ASP A 206 14.53 7.59 -18.83
CA ASP A 206 15.45 6.76 -18.06
C ASP A 206 15.53 7.32 -16.63
N PHE A 207 14.76 6.73 -15.70
CA PHE A 207 14.65 7.22 -14.33
C PHE A 207 16.01 7.25 -13.61
N VAL A 208 16.90 6.29 -13.86
CA VAL A 208 18.24 6.27 -13.25
C VAL A 208 19.02 7.52 -13.65
N LYS A 209 19.13 7.79 -14.96
CA LYS A 209 19.83 8.98 -15.45
C LYS A 209 19.17 10.28 -14.96
N LEU A 210 17.84 10.30 -14.91
CA LEU A 210 17.08 11.46 -14.45
C LEU A 210 17.40 11.79 -12.99
N VAL A 211 17.40 10.81 -12.09
CA VAL A 211 17.68 11.06 -10.66
C VAL A 211 19.15 11.39 -10.41
N GLU A 212 20.06 10.80 -11.17
CA GLU A 212 21.49 11.13 -11.14
C GLU A 212 21.75 12.57 -11.58
N ALA A 213 20.99 13.07 -12.57
CA ALA A 213 21.06 14.48 -12.98
C ALA A 213 20.62 15.45 -11.87
N TYR A 214 19.78 15.00 -10.93
CA TYR A 214 19.43 15.73 -9.70
C TYR A 214 20.40 15.48 -8.54
N GLY A 215 21.47 14.70 -8.72
CA GLY A 215 22.48 14.42 -7.69
C GLY A 215 22.13 13.30 -6.71
N HIS A 216 21.15 12.46 -7.05
CA HIS A 216 20.71 11.31 -6.24
C HIS A 216 21.24 9.98 -6.80
N VAL A 217 20.98 8.88 -6.07
CA VAL A 217 21.40 7.54 -6.49
C VAL A 217 20.26 6.84 -7.22
N GLY A 218 20.50 6.42 -8.46
CA GLY A 218 19.58 5.58 -9.22
C GLY A 218 20.01 4.12 -9.21
N MET A 219 19.06 3.21 -9.02
CA MET A 219 19.29 1.76 -9.07
C MET A 219 18.24 1.11 -9.97
N ARG A 220 18.68 0.43 -11.03
CA ARG A 220 17.81 -0.39 -11.87
C ARG A 220 17.81 -1.84 -11.38
N VAL A 221 16.63 -2.44 -11.26
CA VAL A 221 16.46 -3.83 -10.86
C VAL A 221 15.57 -4.54 -11.88
N THR A 222 16.13 -5.52 -12.57
CA THR A 222 15.44 -6.33 -13.61
C THR A 222 15.32 -7.80 -13.24
N ASP A 223 16.14 -8.27 -12.31
CA ASP A 223 16.23 -9.68 -11.92
C ASP A 223 15.84 -9.86 -10.46
N LEU A 224 15.02 -10.88 -10.18
CA LEU A 224 14.50 -11.15 -8.83
C LEU A 224 15.61 -11.39 -7.80
N LYS A 225 16.71 -12.03 -8.22
CA LYS A 225 17.87 -12.31 -7.35
C LYS A 225 18.54 -11.03 -6.82
N ASP A 226 18.46 -9.93 -7.57
CA ASP A 226 19.12 -8.67 -7.25
C ASP A 226 18.22 -7.75 -6.40
N LEU A 227 16.91 -8.04 -6.33
CA LEU A 227 15.90 -7.23 -5.64
C LEU A 227 16.26 -7.00 -4.17
N LYS A 228 16.47 -8.06 -3.39
CA LYS A 228 16.76 -7.94 -1.96
C LYS A 228 18.13 -7.29 -1.70
N PRO A 229 19.24 -7.75 -2.31
CA PRO A 229 20.55 -7.11 -2.12
C PRO A 229 20.54 -5.61 -2.46
N LYS A 230 19.88 -5.21 -3.57
CA LYS A 230 19.77 -3.80 -3.95
C LYS A 230 18.90 -2.99 -3.01
N MET A 231 17.85 -3.59 -2.46
CA MET A 231 17.02 -2.91 -1.47
C MET A 231 17.76 -2.71 -0.15
N GLU A 232 18.51 -3.72 0.31
CA GLU A 232 19.39 -3.57 1.49
C GLU A 232 20.43 -2.46 1.28
N GLU A 233 21.06 -2.42 0.10
CA GLU A 233 21.98 -1.34 -0.31
C GLU A 233 21.30 0.04 -0.26
N ALA A 234 20.10 0.16 -0.83
CA ALA A 234 19.34 1.41 -0.85
C ALA A 234 18.97 1.93 0.54
N PHE A 235 18.61 1.05 1.47
CA PHE A 235 18.25 1.43 2.85
C PHE A 235 19.46 1.68 3.74
N ALA A 236 20.63 1.13 3.41
CA ALA A 236 21.90 1.44 4.09
C ALA A 236 22.40 2.87 3.77
N MET A 237 22.07 3.42 2.60
CA MET A 237 22.39 4.80 2.23
C MET A 237 21.47 5.77 2.96
N THR A 238 22.02 6.62 3.83
CA THR A 238 21.24 7.51 4.70
C THR A 238 21.48 9.00 4.45
N ASP A 239 22.32 9.35 3.49
CA ASP A 239 22.77 10.71 3.16
C ASP A 239 22.23 11.25 1.82
N ARG A 240 21.66 10.36 1.00
CA ARG A 240 21.06 10.66 -0.30
C ARG A 240 19.72 9.95 -0.51
N LEU A 241 18.89 10.53 -1.37
CA LEU A 241 17.72 9.83 -1.90
C LEU A 241 18.22 8.71 -2.80
N VAL A 242 17.57 7.55 -2.68
CA VAL A 242 17.82 6.41 -3.54
C VAL A 242 16.54 6.09 -4.29
N PHE A 243 16.64 6.00 -5.61
CA PHE A 243 15.53 5.67 -6.49
C PHE A 243 15.76 4.27 -7.06
N MET A 244 14.89 3.34 -6.69
CA MET A 244 14.87 1.98 -7.21
C MET A 244 13.85 1.89 -8.33
N ASP A 245 14.32 1.83 -9.58
CA ASP A 245 13.55 1.54 -10.79
C ASP A 245 13.46 0.02 -10.97
N ILE A 246 12.36 -0.58 -10.46
CA ILE A 246 12.17 -2.03 -10.40
C ILE A 246 11.19 -2.43 -11.51
N GLN A 247 11.67 -3.17 -12.50
CA GLN A 247 10.81 -3.69 -13.57
C GLN A 247 9.97 -4.84 -13.04
N VAL A 248 8.64 -4.69 -13.10
CA VAL A 248 7.70 -5.69 -12.60
C VAL A 248 6.75 -6.19 -13.69
N ASP A 249 6.10 -7.32 -13.43
CA ASP A 249 5.15 -7.94 -14.35
C ASP A 249 3.97 -7.02 -14.67
N VAL A 250 3.89 -6.62 -15.94
CA VAL A 250 2.83 -5.75 -16.48
C VAL A 250 1.47 -6.42 -16.57
N THR A 251 1.41 -7.74 -16.50
CA THR A 251 0.17 -8.49 -16.59
C THR A 251 -0.54 -8.65 -15.24
N GLU A 252 0.06 -8.21 -14.15
CA GLU A 252 -0.48 -8.40 -12.80
C GLU A 252 -1.73 -7.55 -12.55
N HIS A 253 -2.66 -8.14 -11.79
CA HIS A 253 -3.91 -7.53 -11.35
C HIS A 253 -3.96 -7.57 -9.82
N VAL A 254 -4.67 -6.61 -9.23
CA VAL A 254 -4.91 -6.56 -7.78
C VAL A 254 -6.08 -7.46 -7.43
N TYR A 255 -5.84 -8.40 -6.51
CA TYR A 255 -6.85 -9.29 -5.92
C TYR A 255 -6.65 -9.41 -4.41
N PRO A 256 -7.69 -9.81 -3.64
CA PRO A 256 -9.06 -10.00 -4.08
C PRO A 256 -9.73 -8.67 -4.47
N MET A 257 -10.72 -8.74 -5.35
CA MET A 257 -11.45 -7.58 -5.85
C MET A 257 -12.95 -7.79 -5.68
N GLN A 258 -13.60 -6.93 -4.91
CA GLN A 258 -15.05 -6.96 -4.75
C GLN A 258 -15.74 -6.70 -6.09
N ILE A 259 -16.80 -7.46 -6.33
CA ILE A 259 -17.56 -7.36 -7.57
C ILE A 259 -18.52 -6.20 -7.45
N LYS A 260 -18.39 -5.21 -8.35
CA LYS A 260 -19.27 -4.04 -8.39
C LYS A 260 -20.74 -4.46 -8.29
N ASP A 261 -21.47 -3.79 -7.39
CA ASP A 261 -22.87 -4.03 -7.06
C ASP A 261 -23.18 -5.40 -6.38
N GLY A 262 -22.16 -6.23 -6.12
CA GLY A 262 -22.24 -7.45 -5.31
C GLY A 262 -22.11 -7.19 -3.81
N SER A 263 -22.24 -8.25 -3.00
CA SER A 263 -21.99 -8.23 -1.56
C SER A 263 -20.49 -8.36 -1.24
N MET A 264 -20.12 -8.23 0.03
CA MET A 264 -18.75 -8.51 0.49
C MET A 264 -18.34 -9.99 0.35
N ARG A 265 -19.28 -10.88 0.00
CA ARG A 265 -18.99 -12.29 -0.30
C ARG A 265 -18.73 -12.54 -1.77
N ASP A 266 -19.08 -11.59 -2.65
CA ASP A 266 -18.92 -11.70 -4.10
C ASP A 266 -17.60 -11.04 -4.50
N MET A 267 -16.55 -11.85 -4.64
CA MET A 267 -15.19 -11.36 -4.91
C MET A 267 -14.55 -12.14 -6.05
N TRP A 268 -13.78 -11.45 -6.89
CA TRP A 268 -12.75 -12.09 -7.71
C TRP A 268 -11.56 -12.37 -6.79
N LEU A 269 -11.19 -13.65 -6.65
CA LEU A 269 -10.02 -14.06 -5.87
C LEU A 269 -8.75 -14.15 -6.73
N SER A 270 -8.93 -14.40 -8.02
CA SER A 270 -7.87 -14.38 -9.02
C SER A 270 -8.47 -14.12 -10.40
N LYS A 271 -7.63 -14.16 -11.46
CA LYS A 271 -8.11 -14.06 -12.85
C LYS A 271 -9.09 -15.16 -13.25
N THR A 272 -9.09 -16.29 -12.53
CA THR A 272 -9.88 -17.49 -12.88
C THR A 272 -10.83 -17.93 -11.76
N GLU A 273 -10.76 -17.31 -10.58
CA GLU A 273 -11.52 -17.73 -9.40
C GLU A 273 -12.40 -16.60 -8.87
N ARG A 274 -13.62 -16.96 -8.49
CA ARG A 274 -14.64 -16.08 -7.95
C ARG A 274 -15.45 -16.78 -6.85
N THR A 275 -15.87 -16.02 -5.86
CA THR A 275 -16.85 -16.41 -4.82
C THR A 275 -18.24 -15.88 -5.09
#